data_AF-A0A496VGS0-F1
#
_entry.id   AF-A0A496VGS0-F1
#
_cell.length_a   1.000
_cell.length_b   1.000
_cell.length_c   1.000
_cell.angle_alpha   90.00
_cell.angle_beta   90.00
_cell.angle_gamma   90.00
#
_symmetry.space_group_name_H-M   'P 1'
#
loop_
_entity.id
_entity.type
_entity.pdbx_description
1 polymer ?
#
loop_
_entity_poly.entity_id
_entity_poly.type
_entity_poly.pdbx_seq_one_letter_code
_entity_poly.pdbx_strand_id
1 'polypeptide(L)'
;MTVYKSTPYENVSSGQWYKVTESIIMEHPLAEQEIVDIVLSSWDSIFDSSIGKHHFKIGKHIFPKHQIMGFLLHELITLETATRYPSEWRGEKNPDDKYLVYIPDVQFSIEIKTSSNKNKIFGNRSYAQAAASNKKSKSGYYLAVNFEKFENTRKNPIILLIRFGWLEHSDWIGQKSQTGQQARLSIETYGTKFKTLYTER
;
A
#
# COMPACT_ATOMS: atom_id res chain seq x y z
N MET A 1 15.26 20.52 -20.24
CA MET A 1 14.55 19.35 -20.80
C MET A 1 14.66 18.24 -19.78
N THR A 2 13.61 18.03 -19.00
CA THR A 2 13.56 16.98 -17.97
C THR A 2 13.38 15.64 -18.70
N VAL A 3 14.42 14.81 -18.67
CA VAL A 3 14.37 13.43 -19.17
C VAL A 3 13.22 12.74 -18.44
N TYR A 4 12.20 12.29 -19.18
CA TYR A 4 11.19 11.41 -18.64
C TYR A 4 11.93 10.20 -18.06
N LYS A 5 11.86 10.04 -16.74
CA LYS A 5 12.50 8.93 -16.05
C LYS A 5 11.83 7.66 -16.58
N SER A 6 12.60 6.85 -17.30
CA SER A 6 12.15 5.59 -17.90
C SER A 6 11.50 4.72 -16.84
N THR A 7 10.36 4.12 -17.13
CA THR A 7 9.70 3.22 -16.17
C THR A 7 10.42 1.87 -16.19
N PRO A 8 10.42 1.11 -15.07
CA PRO A 8 11.14 -0.18 -15.03
C PRO A 8 10.68 -1.18 -16.10
N TYR A 9 9.45 -1.00 -16.58
CA TYR A 9 8.79 -1.87 -17.56
C TYR A 9 8.88 -1.36 -19.00
N GLU A 10 9.51 -0.20 -19.22
CA GLU A 10 9.62 0.40 -20.54
C GLU A 10 10.37 -0.53 -21.50
N ASN A 11 9.82 -0.74 -22.70
CA ASN A 11 10.34 -1.65 -23.72
C ASN A 11 10.44 -3.14 -23.29
N VAL A 12 9.83 -3.53 -22.17
CA VAL A 12 9.72 -4.92 -21.72
C VAL A 12 8.36 -5.48 -22.10
N SER A 13 8.31 -6.66 -22.71
CA SER A 13 7.04 -7.34 -23.00
C SER A 13 6.31 -7.71 -21.70
N SER A 14 4.97 -7.62 -21.69
CA SER A 14 4.21 -7.82 -20.44
C SER A 14 4.40 -9.20 -19.81
N GLY A 15 4.67 -10.22 -20.63
CA GLY A 15 5.04 -11.56 -20.17
C GLY A 15 6.37 -11.65 -19.41
N GLN A 16 7.18 -10.59 -19.36
CA GLN A 16 8.44 -10.53 -18.60
C GLN A 16 8.41 -9.52 -17.44
N TRP A 17 7.31 -8.77 -17.25
CA TRP A 17 7.22 -7.78 -16.17
C TRP A 17 7.35 -8.40 -14.78
N TYR A 18 6.96 -9.66 -14.60
CA TYR A 18 7.14 -10.34 -13.32
C TYR A 18 8.62 -10.44 -12.91
N LYS A 19 9.54 -10.69 -13.86
CA LYS A 19 10.97 -10.75 -13.59
C LYS A 19 11.53 -9.38 -13.21
N VAL A 20 11.08 -8.34 -13.93
CA VAL A 20 11.42 -6.95 -13.61
C VAL A 20 10.96 -6.63 -12.18
N THR A 21 9.73 -7.01 -11.83
CA THR A 21 9.16 -6.82 -10.50
C THR A 21 9.96 -7.52 -9.42
N GLU A 22 10.39 -8.76 -9.66
CA GLU A 22 11.27 -9.47 -8.73
C GLU A 22 12.61 -8.73 -8.54
N SER A 23 13.25 -8.29 -9.62
CA SER A 23 14.52 -7.55 -9.53
C SER A 23 14.40 -6.26 -8.73
N ILE A 24 13.41 -5.42 -9.03
CA ILE A 24 13.25 -4.14 -8.31
C ILE A 24 12.85 -4.33 -6.85
N ILE A 25 12.12 -5.40 -6.51
CA ILE A 25 11.81 -5.73 -5.10
C ILE A 25 13.09 -6.17 -4.38
N MET A 26 13.97 -6.95 -5.02
CA MET A 26 15.25 -7.33 -4.43
C MET A 26 16.19 -6.14 -4.20
N GLU A 27 16.10 -5.11 -5.04
CA GLU A 27 16.87 -3.85 -4.90
C GLU A 27 16.30 -2.92 -3.81
N HIS A 28 15.10 -3.19 -3.30
CA HIS A 28 14.44 -2.31 -2.34
C HIS A 28 15.12 -2.39 -0.95
N PRO A 29 15.31 -1.26 -0.24
CA PRO A 29 16.00 -1.23 1.06
C PRO A 29 15.30 -2.00 2.18
N LEU A 30 13.96 -2.15 2.12
CA LEU A 30 13.25 -3.09 3.01
C LEU A 30 13.18 -4.47 2.38
N ALA A 31 13.67 -5.46 3.10
CA ALA A 31 13.55 -6.87 2.75
C ALA A 31 12.08 -7.33 2.79
N GLU A 32 11.74 -8.31 1.95
CA GLU A 32 10.38 -8.84 1.82
C GLU A 32 9.78 -9.30 3.16
N GLN A 33 10.57 -10.01 3.98
CA GLN A 33 10.12 -10.48 5.29
C GLN A 33 9.88 -9.32 6.26
N GLU A 34 10.74 -8.30 6.23
CA GLU A 34 10.56 -7.10 7.07
C GLU A 34 9.25 -6.37 6.72
N ILE A 35 8.90 -6.27 5.43
CA ILE A 35 7.62 -5.71 4.98
C ILE A 35 6.44 -6.50 5.56
N VAL A 36 6.50 -7.83 5.50
CA VAL A 36 5.45 -8.70 6.06
C VAL A 36 5.34 -8.49 7.57
N ASP A 37 6.45 -8.52 8.28
CA ASP A 37 6.50 -8.42 9.74
C ASP A 37 5.96 -7.07 10.22
N ILE A 38 6.34 -5.96 9.59
CA ILE A 38 5.81 -4.62 9.89
C ILE A 38 4.30 -4.57 9.72
N VAL A 39 3.77 -5.13 8.64
CA VAL A 39 2.32 -5.09 8.36
C VAL A 39 1.55 -5.91 9.38
N LEU A 40 2.02 -7.12 9.68
CA LEU A 40 1.37 -8.01 10.64
C LEU A 40 1.44 -7.44 12.07
N SER A 41 2.61 -6.95 12.51
CA SER A 41 2.74 -6.31 13.83
C SER A 41 1.90 -5.05 13.94
N SER A 42 1.79 -4.26 12.86
CA SER A 42 0.92 -3.09 12.80
C SER A 42 -0.56 -3.47 12.93
N TRP A 43 -0.96 -4.58 12.30
CA TRP A 43 -2.33 -5.09 12.41
C TRP A 43 -2.64 -5.54 13.84
N ASP A 44 -1.76 -6.34 14.45
CA ASP A 44 -1.92 -6.82 15.82
C ASP A 44 -1.97 -5.67 16.82
N SER A 45 -1.13 -4.65 16.62
CA SER A 45 -1.11 -3.44 17.44
C SER A 45 -2.45 -2.71 17.48
N ILE A 46 -3.28 -2.79 16.42
CA ILE A 46 -4.64 -2.21 16.43
C ILE A 46 -5.49 -2.88 17.52
N PHE A 47 -5.43 -4.21 17.64
CA PHE A 47 -6.23 -4.99 18.58
C PHE A 47 -5.67 -4.96 20.00
N ASP A 48 -4.35 -4.84 20.13
CA ASP A 48 -3.69 -4.72 21.42
C ASP A 48 -3.86 -3.33 22.05
N SER A 49 -4.06 -2.31 21.22
CA SER A 49 -4.27 -0.93 21.65
C SER A 49 -5.45 -0.76 22.61
N SER A 50 -5.39 0.33 23.39
CA SER A 50 -6.43 0.71 24.35
C SER A 50 -6.86 2.16 24.10
N ILE A 51 -8.17 2.41 24.08
CA ILE A 51 -8.78 3.70 23.73
C ILE A 51 -9.53 4.25 24.94
N GLY A 52 -9.19 5.49 25.31
CA GLY A 52 -9.80 6.23 26.42
C GLY A 52 -9.40 5.75 27.82
N LYS A 53 -9.86 6.45 28.85
CA LYS A 53 -9.52 6.19 30.27
C LYS A 53 -9.97 4.81 30.79
N HIS A 54 -10.90 4.16 30.09
CA HIS A 54 -11.44 2.86 30.45
C HIS A 54 -10.85 1.71 29.62
N HIS A 55 -9.78 1.97 28.86
CA HIS A 55 -9.05 0.95 28.09
C HIS A 55 -9.93 0.12 27.13
N PHE A 56 -10.85 0.77 26.42
CA PHE A 56 -11.65 0.07 25.41
C PHE A 56 -10.75 -0.48 24.31
N LYS A 57 -11.14 -1.63 23.74
CA LYS A 57 -10.32 -2.35 22.75
C LYS A 57 -11.11 -2.61 21.47
N ILE A 58 -10.45 -2.43 20.33
CA ILE A 58 -10.95 -2.86 19.04
C ILE A 58 -11.01 -4.40 19.04
N GLY A 59 -12.08 -4.97 18.48
CA GLY A 59 -12.31 -6.42 18.48
C GLY A 59 -12.92 -7.00 19.77
N LYS A 60 -13.02 -6.20 20.84
CA LYS A 60 -13.74 -6.58 22.08
C LYS A 60 -14.92 -5.67 22.37
N HIS A 61 -14.68 -4.37 22.36
CA HIS A 61 -15.64 -3.35 22.73
C HIS A 61 -16.07 -2.51 21.52
N ILE A 62 -15.15 -2.31 20.57
CA ILE A 62 -15.35 -1.46 19.39
C ILE A 62 -15.15 -2.31 18.14
N PHE A 63 -16.05 -2.16 17.16
CA PHE A 63 -16.01 -2.90 15.89
C PHE A 63 -16.08 -1.92 14.71
N PRO A 64 -14.96 -1.24 14.38
CA PRO A 64 -14.96 -0.18 13.38
C PRO A 64 -15.34 -0.67 11.98
N LYS A 65 -15.84 0.24 11.15
CA LYS A 65 -15.99 -0.03 9.71
C LYS A 65 -14.61 -0.21 9.07
N HIS A 66 -14.57 -0.97 7.98
CA HIS A 66 -13.33 -1.29 7.28
C HIS A 66 -12.51 -0.06 6.84
N GLN A 67 -13.15 1.07 6.54
CA GLN A 67 -12.43 2.31 6.23
C GLN A 67 -11.58 2.80 7.40
N ILE A 68 -12.09 2.69 8.63
CA ILE A 68 -11.35 3.05 9.84
C ILE A 68 -10.20 2.06 10.09
N MET A 69 -10.44 0.76 9.89
CA MET A 69 -9.38 -0.24 10.01
C MET A 69 -8.27 -0.03 8.99
N GLY A 70 -8.62 0.27 7.74
CA GLY A 70 -7.65 0.58 6.70
C GLY A 70 -6.84 1.85 7.00
N PHE A 71 -7.50 2.89 7.53
CA PHE A 71 -6.81 4.10 7.99
C PHE A 71 -5.84 3.80 9.13
N LEU A 72 -6.26 3.10 10.19
CA LEU A 72 -5.38 2.76 11.31
C LEU A 72 -4.19 1.92 10.87
N LEU A 73 -4.42 0.90 10.02
CA LEU A 73 -3.35 0.05 9.50
C LEU A 73 -2.34 0.87 8.68
N HIS A 74 -2.84 1.76 7.82
CA HIS A 74 -1.99 2.65 7.03
C HIS A 74 -1.07 3.51 7.91
N GLU A 75 -1.63 4.16 8.92
CA GLU A 75 -0.87 5.00 9.84
C GLU A 75 0.15 4.18 10.63
N LEU A 76 -0.26 3.03 11.16
CA LEU A 76 0.62 2.19 11.98
C LEU A 76 1.77 1.59 11.19
N ILE A 77 1.57 1.13 9.94
CA ILE A 77 2.67 0.66 9.09
C ILE A 77 3.74 1.75 8.96
N THR A 78 3.31 2.99 8.75
CA THR A 78 4.21 4.13 8.57
C THR A 78 4.97 4.45 9.86
N LEU A 79 4.25 4.52 10.99
CA LEU A 79 4.83 4.80 12.31
C LEU A 79 5.76 3.68 12.77
N GLU A 80 5.37 2.42 12.59
CA GLU A 80 6.17 1.24 12.96
C GLU A 80 7.48 1.23 12.19
N THR A 81 7.43 1.42 10.85
CA THR A 81 8.64 1.46 10.02
C THR A 81 9.58 2.59 10.45
N ALA A 82 9.05 3.81 10.63
CA ALA A 82 9.83 4.96 11.05
C ALA A 82 10.39 4.80 12.48
N THR A 83 9.73 4.02 13.34
CA THR A 83 10.21 3.72 14.68
C THR A 83 11.35 2.71 14.66
N ARG A 84 11.26 1.67 13.82
CA ARG A 84 12.33 0.68 13.64
C ARG A 84 13.58 1.26 13.00
N TYR A 85 13.40 2.19 12.06
CA TYR A 85 14.48 2.74 11.23
C TYR A 85 14.44 4.28 11.15
N PRO A 86 14.61 5.00 12.29
CA PRO A 86 14.32 6.43 12.38
C PRO A 86 15.23 7.34 11.55
N SER A 87 16.43 6.88 11.18
CA SER A 87 17.36 7.61 10.30
C SER A 87 17.11 7.36 8.81
N GLU A 88 16.35 6.33 8.47
CA GLU A 88 16.16 5.87 7.09
C GLU A 88 14.73 6.08 6.59
N TRP A 89 13.74 6.01 7.49
CA TRP A 89 12.33 6.04 7.14
C TRP A 89 11.58 7.08 7.94
N ARG A 90 10.60 7.71 7.29
CA ARG A 90 9.66 8.65 7.92
C ARG A 90 8.30 8.57 7.24
N GLY A 91 7.27 9.07 7.92
CA GLY A 91 5.99 9.37 7.28
C GLY A 91 6.03 10.60 6.38
N GLU A 92 4.95 10.80 5.62
CA GLU A 92 4.74 11.99 4.79
C GLU A 92 4.78 13.29 5.62
N LYS A 93 5.41 14.32 5.06
CA LYS A 93 5.50 15.68 5.63
C LYS A 93 5.09 16.74 4.61
N ASN A 94 5.30 16.48 3.34
CA ASN A 94 4.99 17.38 2.23
C ASN A 94 3.87 16.80 1.36
N PRO A 95 3.10 17.64 0.63
CA PRO A 95 2.03 17.17 -0.26
C PRO A 95 2.47 16.18 -1.34
N ASP A 96 3.74 16.23 -1.74
CA ASP A 96 4.31 15.39 -2.80
C ASP A 96 5.01 14.12 -2.28
N ASP A 97 5.14 13.97 -0.96
CA ASP A 97 5.73 12.79 -0.35
C ASP A 97 4.85 11.56 -0.60
N LYS A 98 5.47 10.39 -0.81
CA LYS A 98 4.80 9.10 -0.62
C LYS A 98 4.47 8.90 0.85
N TYR A 99 3.56 7.97 1.16
CA TYR A 99 3.11 7.76 2.54
C TYR A 99 4.25 7.36 3.48
N LEU A 100 5.11 6.46 3.02
CA LEU A 100 6.32 6.05 3.71
C LEU A 100 7.54 6.48 2.87
N VAL A 101 8.33 7.41 3.38
CA VAL A 101 9.45 8.04 2.67
C VAL A 101 10.77 7.43 3.10
N TYR A 102 11.53 6.95 2.11
CA TYR A 102 12.94 6.58 2.30
C TYR A 102 13.80 7.84 2.23
N ILE A 103 14.44 8.19 3.35
CA ILE A 103 15.22 9.42 3.52
C ILE A 103 16.47 9.43 2.61
N PRO A 104 17.25 8.33 2.50
CA PRO A 104 18.47 8.33 1.68
C PRO A 104 18.21 8.48 0.17
N ASP A 105 17.14 7.89 -0.36
CA ASP A 105 16.70 8.08 -1.74
C ASP A 105 15.17 7.95 -1.87
N VAL A 106 14.51 9.08 -2.14
CA VAL A 106 13.05 9.15 -2.23
C VAL A 106 12.44 8.24 -3.31
N GLN A 107 13.22 7.71 -4.24
CA GLN A 107 12.76 6.75 -5.25
C GLN A 107 12.27 5.43 -4.65
N PHE A 108 12.81 5.04 -3.50
CA PHE A 108 12.37 3.84 -2.77
C PHE A 108 11.19 4.12 -1.83
N SER A 109 10.59 5.31 -1.90
CA SER A 109 9.44 5.63 -1.07
C SER A 109 8.17 4.90 -1.55
N ILE A 110 7.32 4.54 -0.61
CA ILE A 110 6.22 3.58 -0.80
C ILE A 110 4.86 4.28 -0.68
N GLU A 111 3.98 4.04 -1.66
CA GLU A 111 2.54 4.24 -1.49
C GLU A 111 1.91 3.04 -0.78
N ILE A 112 1.04 3.27 0.19
CA ILE A 112 0.32 2.21 0.89
C ILE A 112 -1.15 2.21 0.44
N LYS A 113 -1.67 1.02 0.13
CA LYS A 113 -3.07 0.79 -0.22
C LYS A 113 -3.64 -0.37 0.56
N THR A 114 -4.52 -0.05 1.49
CA THR A 114 -5.26 -1.04 2.27
C THR A 114 -6.65 -1.26 1.67
N SER A 115 -7.16 -2.49 1.67
CA SER A 115 -8.49 -2.79 1.16
C SER A 115 -9.14 -3.97 1.88
N SER A 116 -10.44 -3.86 2.12
CA SER A 116 -11.22 -4.97 2.67
C SER A 116 -11.87 -5.86 1.60
N ASN A 117 -11.51 -5.65 0.33
CA ASN A 117 -11.76 -6.65 -0.70
C ASN A 117 -10.71 -7.75 -0.58
N LYS A 118 -11.08 -9.01 -0.84
CA LYS A 118 -10.19 -10.17 -0.68
C LYS A 118 -8.87 -10.07 -1.45
N ASN A 119 -8.88 -9.50 -2.66
CA ASN A 119 -7.72 -9.54 -3.56
C ASN A 119 -7.50 -8.28 -4.41
N LYS A 120 -8.25 -7.20 -4.20
CA LYS A 120 -8.12 -5.95 -4.96
C LYS A 120 -7.89 -4.76 -4.04
N ILE A 121 -7.06 -3.83 -4.48
CA ILE A 121 -6.94 -2.48 -3.97
C ILE A 121 -7.63 -1.49 -4.91
N PHE A 122 -7.93 -0.31 -4.37
CA PHE A 122 -8.58 0.77 -5.11
C PHE A 122 -7.82 2.08 -4.87
N GLY A 123 -7.68 2.87 -5.92
CA GLY A 123 -7.19 4.24 -5.87
C GLY A 123 -8.35 5.23 -5.92
N ASN A 124 -8.08 6.49 -5.59
CA ASN A 124 -9.00 7.56 -5.91
C ASN A 124 -8.99 7.80 -7.42
N ARG A 125 -10.07 8.36 -7.98
CA ARG A 125 -10.14 8.68 -9.42
C ARG A 125 -8.94 9.47 -9.93
N SER A 126 -8.37 10.35 -9.11
CA SER A 126 -7.17 11.14 -9.43
C SER A 126 -5.94 10.31 -9.78
N TYR A 127 -5.90 9.01 -9.46
CA TYR A 127 -4.81 8.12 -9.85
C TYR A 127 -4.80 7.81 -11.35
N ALA A 128 -5.96 7.85 -12.00
CA ALA A 128 -6.10 7.61 -13.44
C ALA A 128 -6.04 8.91 -14.27
N GLN A 129 -5.73 10.04 -13.64
CA GLN A 129 -5.59 11.33 -14.30
C GLN A 129 -4.10 11.67 -14.38
N ALA A 130 -3.66 12.21 -15.53
CA ALA A 130 -2.30 12.72 -15.64
C ALA A 130 -2.03 13.74 -14.53
N ALA A 131 -0.93 13.56 -13.80
CA ALA A 131 -0.54 14.52 -12.79
C ALA A 131 -0.23 15.86 -13.46
N ALA A 132 -0.83 16.94 -12.97
CA ALA A 132 -0.28 18.27 -13.24
C ALA A 132 1.16 18.33 -12.70
N SER A 133 2.02 19.16 -13.29
CA SER A 133 3.47 19.20 -13.00
C SER A 133 3.85 19.37 -11.53
N ASN A 134 2.91 19.79 -10.66
CA ASN A 134 3.11 20.08 -9.24
C ASN A 134 2.31 19.13 -8.33
N LYS A 135 2.17 17.85 -8.69
CA LYS A 135 1.45 16.86 -7.88
C LYS A 135 2.27 15.59 -7.66
N LYS A 136 2.21 15.05 -6.44
CA LYS A 136 2.65 13.70 -6.03
C LYS A 136 2.57 12.69 -7.17
N SER A 137 3.72 12.20 -7.60
CA SER A 137 3.83 11.15 -8.62
C SER A 137 2.99 9.94 -8.19
N LYS A 138 2.25 9.36 -9.14
CA LYS A 138 1.47 8.12 -8.92
C LYS A 138 2.22 6.87 -9.38
N SER A 139 3.38 7.04 -9.98
CA SER A 139 4.32 5.94 -10.22
C SER A 139 5.21 5.75 -8.98
N GLY A 140 5.62 4.52 -8.69
CA GLY A 140 6.46 4.21 -7.52
C GLY A 140 6.22 2.81 -6.95
N TYR A 141 6.86 2.52 -5.82
CA TYR A 141 6.57 1.32 -5.03
C TYR A 141 5.18 1.41 -4.39
N TYR A 142 4.47 0.29 -4.38
CA TYR A 142 3.16 0.13 -3.75
C TYR A 142 3.17 -1.07 -2.80
N LEU A 143 2.78 -0.82 -1.56
CA LEU A 143 2.40 -1.83 -0.58
C LEU A 143 0.89 -1.99 -0.59
N ALA A 144 0.42 -3.15 -1.06
CA ALA A 144 -0.98 -3.50 -1.17
C ALA A 144 -1.36 -4.51 -0.08
N VAL A 145 -2.21 -4.11 0.86
CA VAL A 145 -2.64 -4.94 1.99
C VAL A 145 -4.14 -5.19 1.92
N ASN A 146 -4.55 -6.45 1.88
CA ASN A 146 -5.94 -6.85 1.93
C ASN A 146 -6.27 -7.48 3.28
N PHE A 147 -7.43 -7.19 3.84
CA PHE A 147 -7.84 -7.65 5.17
C PHE A 147 -9.35 -7.94 5.26
N GLU A 148 -9.76 -8.68 6.29
CA GLU A 148 -11.17 -9.01 6.52
C GLU A 148 -11.96 -7.85 7.13
N LYS A 149 -13.28 -7.85 6.95
CA LYS A 149 -14.16 -6.90 7.63
C LYS A 149 -14.64 -7.48 8.95
N PHE A 150 -14.94 -6.62 9.91
CA PHE A 150 -15.81 -7.00 11.02
C PHE A 150 -17.16 -7.46 10.51
N GLU A 151 -17.65 -8.55 11.09
CA GLU A 151 -18.97 -9.10 10.85
C GLU A 151 -19.63 -9.46 12.20
N ASN A 152 -20.88 -9.92 12.16
CA ASN A 152 -21.58 -10.34 13.37
C ASN A 152 -20.85 -11.51 14.06
N THR A 153 -20.35 -12.45 13.27
CA THR A 153 -19.61 -13.64 13.73
C THR A 153 -18.10 -13.43 13.82
N ARG A 154 -17.55 -12.40 13.14
CA ARG A 154 -16.11 -12.14 13.10
C ARG A 154 -15.75 -10.87 13.87
N LYS A 155 -15.15 -11.08 15.04
CA LYS A 155 -14.69 -10.01 15.93
C LYS A 155 -13.17 -9.78 15.89
N ASN A 156 -12.41 -10.67 15.25
CA ASN A 156 -10.97 -10.51 15.05
C ASN A 156 -10.67 -10.73 13.56
N PRO A 157 -10.90 -9.73 12.68
CA PRO A 157 -10.50 -9.84 11.30
C PRO A 157 -8.98 -9.91 11.17
N ILE A 158 -8.51 -10.60 10.12
CA ILE A 158 -7.09 -10.83 9.84
C ILE A 158 -6.64 -10.17 8.53
N ILE A 159 -5.33 -10.06 8.36
CA ILE A 159 -4.71 -9.76 7.06
C ILE A 159 -4.87 -10.99 6.17
N LEU A 160 -5.33 -10.77 4.94
CA LEU A 160 -5.55 -11.82 3.94
C LEU A 160 -4.40 -11.94 2.96
N LEU A 161 -3.82 -10.81 2.56
CA LEU A 161 -2.85 -10.75 1.47
C LEU A 161 -1.97 -9.52 1.63
N ILE A 162 -0.66 -9.69 1.47
CA ILE A 162 0.31 -8.60 1.36
C ILE A 162 1.02 -8.76 0.03
N ARG A 163 1.00 -7.69 -0.77
CA ARG A 163 1.72 -7.61 -2.05
C ARG A 163 2.57 -6.37 -2.08
N PHE A 164 3.71 -6.49 -2.72
CA PHE A 164 4.63 -5.39 -2.95
C PHE A 164 5.07 -5.36 -4.41
N GLY A 165 5.33 -4.18 -4.95
CA GLY A 165 5.68 -4.04 -6.35
C GLY A 165 5.75 -2.59 -6.78
N TRP A 166 5.92 -2.36 -8.07
CA TRP A 166 6.03 -1.03 -8.65
C TRP A 166 4.93 -0.82 -9.68
N LEU A 167 4.21 0.29 -9.55
CA LEU A 167 3.16 0.68 -10.50
C LEU A 167 3.53 1.95 -11.23
N GLU A 168 3.02 2.07 -12.44
CA GLU A 168 2.98 3.29 -13.22
C GLU A 168 1.62 3.98 -13.03
N HIS A 169 1.58 5.30 -13.18
CA HIS A 169 0.29 6.02 -13.16
C HIS A 169 -0.71 5.46 -14.19
N SER A 170 -0.22 5.00 -15.35
CA SER A 170 -1.00 4.43 -16.45
C SER A 170 -1.63 3.07 -16.11
N ASP A 171 -1.16 2.38 -15.06
CA ASP A 171 -1.77 1.13 -14.61
C ASP A 171 -3.16 1.36 -13.96
N TRP A 172 -3.43 2.58 -13.50
CA TRP A 172 -4.67 2.95 -12.85
C TRP A 172 -5.77 3.25 -13.87
N ILE A 173 -6.82 2.41 -13.87
CA ILE A 173 -7.99 2.54 -14.73
C ILE A 173 -9.09 3.27 -13.98
N GLY A 174 -9.36 4.51 -14.38
CA GLY A 174 -10.46 5.31 -13.86
C GLY A 174 -11.82 4.75 -14.27
N GLN A 175 -12.85 4.98 -13.45
CA GLN A 175 -14.22 4.67 -13.84
C GLN A 175 -14.66 5.53 -15.05
N LYS A 176 -15.41 4.92 -15.98
CA LYS A 176 -15.96 5.60 -17.17
C LYS A 176 -16.95 6.71 -16.79
N SER A 177 -17.69 6.56 -15.69
CA SER A 177 -18.65 7.56 -15.23
C SER A 177 -17.95 8.83 -14.74
N GLN A 178 -18.48 10.00 -15.13
CA GLN A 178 -18.02 11.28 -14.61
C GLN A 178 -18.25 11.47 -13.10
N THR A 179 -19.09 10.65 -12.47
CA THR A 179 -19.31 10.64 -11.01
C THR A 179 -18.50 9.56 -10.28
N GLY A 180 -17.79 8.71 -11.02
CA GLY A 180 -17.01 7.62 -10.44
C GLY A 180 -15.85 8.14 -9.59
N GLN A 181 -15.77 7.70 -8.34
CA GLN A 181 -14.75 8.18 -7.38
C GLN A 181 -13.52 7.27 -7.31
N GLN A 182 -13.54 6.12 -7.99
CA GLN A 182 -12.53 5.08 -7.83
C GLN A 182 -11.71 4.83 -9.10
N ALA A 183 -10.47 4.41 -8.90
CA ALA A 183 -9.59 3.82 -9.91
C ALA A 183 -9.26 2.38 -9.50
N ARG A 184 -9.14 1.49 -10.49
CA ARG A 184 -8.84 0.07 -10.29
C ARG A 184 -7.62 -0.35 -11.11
N LEU A 185 -7.06 -1.51 -10.81
CA LEU A 185 -6.01 -2.15 -11.60
C LEU A 185 -6.60 -3.27 -12.47
N SER A 186 -5.84 -3.67 -13.50
CA SER A 186 -6.15 -4.85 -14.31
C SER A 186 -5.72 -6.14 -13.60
N ILE A 187 -6.19 -7.30 -14.06
CA ILE A 187 -5.74 -8.60 -13.55
C ILE A 187 -4.26 -8.82 -13.92
N GLU A 188 -3.85 -8.41 -15.12
CA GLU A 188 -2.46 -8.50 -15.57
C GLU A 188 -1.52 -7.71 -14.65
N THR A 189 -1.88 -6.48 -14.28
CA THR A 189 -1.09 -5.67 -13.34
C THR A 189 -0.90 -6.40 -12.01
N TYR A 190 -1.95 -7.03 -11.46
CA TYR A 190 -1.82 -7.81 -10.23
C TYR A 190 -0.94 -9.06 -10.39
N GLY A 191 -0.98 -9.71 -11.54
CA GLY A 191 -0.23 -10.94 -11.79
C GLY A 191 1.23 -10.72 -12.21
N THR A 192 1.59 -9.50 -12.62
CA THR A 192 2.89 -9.24 -13.25
C THR A 192 3.68 -8.07 -12.66
N LYS A 193 3.01 -7.12 -11.99
CA LYS A 193 3.65 -5.94 -11.37
C LYS A 193 3.63 -5.94 -9.84
N PHE A 194 3.10 -7.02 -9.25
CA PHE A 194 3.13 -7.28 -7.82
C PHE A 194 3.71 -8.65 -7.56
N LYS A 195 4.52 -8.76 -6.50
CA LYS A 195 4.88 -10.01 -5.85
C LYS A 195 3.99 -10.20 -4.62
N THR A 196 3.45 -11.39 -4.45
CA THR A 196 2.77 -11.78 -3.20
C THR A 196 3.81 -12.13 -2.16
N LEU A 197 3.85 -11.37 -1.07
CA LEU A 197 4.77 -11.59 0.04
C LEU A 197 4.12 -12.44 1.14
N TYR A 198 2.81 -12.30 1.32
CA TYR A 198 2.02 -13.03 2.32
C TYR A 198 0.65 -13.36 1.77
N THR A 199 0.15 -14.55 2.07
CA THR A 199 -1.26 -14.91 1.98
C THR A 199 -1.64 -15.67 3.23
N GLU A 200 -2.82 -15.36 3.77
CA GLU A 200 -3.43 -16.25 4.75
C GLU A 200 -3.67 -17.61 4.10
N ARG A 201 -3.35 -18.70 4.82
CA ARG A 201 -3.55 -20.07 4.35
C ARG A 201 -4.92 -20.60 4.75
#